data_AF-A0A847B596-F1
#
_entry.id   AF-A0A847B596-F1
#
_cell.length_a   1.000
_cell.length_b   1.000
_cell.length_c   1.000
_cell.angle_alpha   90.00
_cell.angle_beta   90.00
_cell.angle_gamma   90.00
#
_symmetry.space_group_name_H-M   'P 1'
#
loop_
_entity.id
_entity.type
_entity.pdbx_description
1 polymer ?
#
loop_
_entity_poly.entity_id
_entity_poly.type
_entity_poly.pdbx_seq_one_letter_code
_entity_poly.pdbx_strand_id
1 'polypeptide(L)' 'MENSYNFEKEMQRLDEIVSAISSETLPLDTCLKLYQEGQKIVKRLEKALKEAEEKVEKVISTTE' A
#
# COMPACT_ATOMS: atom_id res chain seq x y z
N MET A 1 17.58 3.03 -9.91
CA MET A 1 16.32 2.31 -10.23
C MET A 1 15.80 1.80 -8.90
N GLU A 2 14.97 2.55 -8.17
CA GLU A 2 14.85 2.26 -6.72
C GLU A 2 13.55 2.73 -6.07
N ASN A 3 12.40 2.56 -6.73
CA ASN A 3 11.10 2.82 -6.08
C ASN A 3 10.01 1.75 -6.31
N SER A 4 10.14 0.83 -7.28
CA SER A 4 9.13 -0.24 -7.45
C SER A 4 9.22 -1.32 -6.36
N TYR A 5 10.42 -1.55 -5.80
CA TYR A 5 10.63 -2.55 -4.75
C TYR A 5 9.86 -2.24 -3.45
N ASN A 6 9.50 -0.98 -3.20
CA ASN A 6 8.72 -0.61 -2.01
C ASN A 6 7.22 -0.80 -2.25
N PHE A 7 6.71 -0.37 -3.41
CA PHE A 7 5.28 -0.47 -3.74
C PHE A 7 4.81 -1.93 -3.84
N GLU A 8 5.49 -2.77 -4.63
CA GLU A 8 5.12 -4.17 -4.81
C GLU A 8 5.21 -4.95 -3.49
N LYS A 9 6.22 -4.67 -2.67
CA LYS A 9 6.41 -5.30 -1.36
C LYS A 9 5.32 -4.88 -0.36
N GLU A 10 4.98 -3.60 -0.32
CA GLU A 10 3.89 -3.10 0.53
C GLU A 10 2.54 -3.67 0.08
N MET A 11 2.32 -3.83 -1.24
CA MET A 11 1.13 -4.50 -1.78
C MET A 11 1.06 -5.97 -1.35
N GLN A 12 2.16 -6.72 -1.52
CA GLN A 12 2.25 -8.12 -1.08
C GLN A 12 1.98 -8.24 0.43
N ARG A 13 2.52 -7.32 1.24
CA ARG A 13 2.28 -7.31 2.67
C ARG A 13 0.82 -7.03 3.02
N LEU A 14 0.14 -6.16 2.26
CA LEU A 14 -1.28 -5.89 2.43
C LEU A 14 -2.11 -7.15 2.16
N ASP A 15 -1.79 -7.91 1.10
CA ASP A 15 -2.46 -9.17 0.77
C ASP A 15 -2.28 -10.21 1.88
N GLU A 16 -1.07 -10.34 2.43
CA GLU A 16 -0.79 -11.21 3.58
C GLU A 16 -1.64 -10.82 4.80
N ILE A 17 -1.78 -9.53 5.09
CA ILE A 17 -2.59 -9.01 6.19
C ILE A 17 -4.05 -9.35 5.98
N VAL A 18 -4.59 -9.14 4.78
CA VAL A 18 -5.99 -9.46 4.44
C VAL A 18 -6.23 -10.96 4.57
N SER A 19 -5.31 -11.79 4.09
CA SER A 19 -5.39 -13.25 4.22
C SER A 19 -5.28 -13.72 5.68
N ALA A 20 -4.50 -13.04 6.51
CA ALA A 20 -4.39 -13.38 7.93
C ALA A 20 -5.65 -12.98 8.70
N ILE A 21 -6.22 -11.80 8.44
CA ILE A 21 -7.44 -11.32 9.11
C ILE A 21 -8.67 -12.16 8.73
N SER A 22 -8.70 -12.73 7.52
CA SER A 22 -9.80 -13.60 7.09
C SER A 22 -9.75 -15.01 7.70
N SER A 23 -8.68 -15.37 8.41
CA SER A 23 -8.59 -16.63 9.14
C SER A 23 -9.43 -16.59 10.42
N GLU A 24 -10.34 -17.56 10.58
CA GLU A 24 -11.28 -17.67 11.72
C GLU A 24 -10.61 -17.85 13.11
N THR A 25 -9.29 -18.07 13.15
CA THR A 25 -8.56 -18.42 14.38
C THR A 25 -7.68 -17.30 14.93
N LEU A 26 -7.74 -16.10 14.35
CA LEU A 26 -6.85 -15.02 14.74
C LEU A 26 -7.26 -14.35 16.07
N PRO A 27 -6.37 -14.25 17.08
CA PRO A 27 -6.67 -13.53 18.30
C PRO A 27 -7.00 -12.06 18.04
N LEU A 28 -7.93 -11.48 18.81
CA LEU A 28 -8.39 -10.10 18.65
C LEU A 28 -7.24 -9.08 18.67
N ASP A 29 -6.29 -9.23 19.60
CA ASP A 29 -5.13 -8.33 19.70
C ASP A 29 -4.25 -8.39 18.45
N THR A 30 -4.08 -9.56 17.85
CA THR A 30 -3.34 -9.73 16.60
C THR A 30 -4.11 -9.09 15.44
N CYS A 31 -5.43 -9.28 15.39
CA CYS A 31 -6.29 -8.69 14.38
C CYS A 31 -6.21 -7.15 14.41
N LEU A 32 -6.25 -6.54 15.61
CA LEU A 32 -6.10 -5.10 15.79
C LEU A 32 -4.72 -4.58 15.31
N LYS A 33 -3.64 -5.31 15.62
CA LYS A 33 -2.29 -4.94 15.15
C LYS A 33 -2.17 -5.02 13.63
N LEU A 34 -2.65 -6.10 13.02
CA LEU A 34 -2.63 -6.28 11.57
C LEU A 34 -3.49 -5.23 10.86
N TYR A 35 -4.66 -4.88 11.43
CA TYR A 35 -5.50 -3.82 10.89
C TYR A 35 -4.79 -2.46 10.92
N GLN A 36 -4.13 -2.11 12.02
CA GLN A 36 -3.35 -0.87 12.12
C GLN A 36 -2.16 -0.85 11.16
N GLU A 37 -1.51 -2.00 10.96
CA GLU A 37 -0.45 -2.15 9.97
C GLU A 37 -0.98 -1.95 8.54
N GLY A 38 -2.08 -2.63 8.19
CA GLY A 38 -2.74 -2.50 6.89
C GLY A 38 -3.16 -1.07 6.58
N GLN A 39 -3.73 -0.35 7.55
CA GLN A 39 -4.06 1.07 7.40
C GLN A 39 -2.84 1.95 7.07
N LYS A 40 -1.67 1.65 7.66
CA LYS A 40 -0.42 2.40 7.35
C LYS A 40 0.07 2.09 5.94
N ILE A 41 -0.01 0.82 5.53
CA ILE A 41 0.38 0.37 4.20
C ILE A 41 -0.50 1.04 3.14
N VAL A 42 -1.84 1.01 3.31
CA VAL A 42 -2.80 1.65 2.39
C VAL A 42 -2.45 3.13 2.20
N LYS A 43 -2.21 3.88 3.28
CA LYS A 43 -1.81 5.29 3.19
C LYS A 43 -0.51 5.51 2.41
N ARG A 44 0.46 4.60 2.52
CA ARG A 44 1.71 4.69 1.76
C ARG A 44 1.49 4.40 0.27
N LEU A 45 0.68 3.40 -0.05
CA LEU A 45 0.32 3.08 -1.43
C LEU A 45 -0.44 4.22 -2.11
N GLU A 46 -1.43 4.81 -1.42
CA GLU A 46 -2.16 5.99 -1.90
C GLU A 46 -1.23 7.17 -2.20
N LYS A 47 -0.27 7.45 -1.30
CA LYS A 47 0.73 8.50 -1.50
C LYS A 47 1.61 8.21 -2.72
N ALA A 48 2.06 6.97 -2.89
CA ALA A 48 2.89 6.57 -4.02
C ALA A 48 2.14 6.70 -5.36
N LEU A 49 0.86 6.30 -5.40
CA LEU A 49 0.00 6.47 -6.57
C LEU A 49 -0.19 7.94 -6.91
N LYS A 50 -0.52 8.78 -5.92
CA LYS A 50 -0.68 10.21 -6.12
C LYS A 50 0.60 10.88 -6.65
N GLU A 51 1.76 10.53 -6.09
CA GLU A 51 3.05 11.05 -6.59
C GLU A 51 3.34 10.58 -8.02
N ALA A 52 2.89 9.40 -8.42
CA ALA A 52 3.00 8.92 -9.79
C ALA A 52 2.06 9.68 -10.73
N GLU A 53 0.79 9.89 -10.34
CA GLU A 53 -0.18 10.70 -11.07
C GLU A 53 0.32 12.12 -11.31
N GLU A 54 0.80 12.80 -10.26
CA GLU A 54 1.35 14.16 -10.36
C GLU A 54 2.56 14.25 -11.32
N LYS A 55 3.39 13.19 -11.37
CA LYS A 55 4.51 13.13 -12.32
C LYS A 55 4.02 12.96 -13.76
N VAL A 56 3.04 12.09 -13.97
CA VAL A 56 2.44 11.88 -15.30
C VAL A 56 1.78 13.15 -15.80
N GLU A 57 1.00 13.82 -14.95
CA GLU A 57 0.33 15.09 -15.27
C GLU A 57 1.34 16.17 -15.69
N LYS A 58 2.45 16.33 -14.95
CA LYS A 58 3.53 17.26 -15.32
C LYS A 58 4.15 16.94 -16.68
N VAL A 59 4.37 15.67 -17.00
CA VAL A 59 4.94 15.29 -18.30
C VAL A 59 3.97 15.63 -19.44
N ILE A 60 2.69 15.36 -19.25
CA ILE A 60 1.65 15.69 -20.23
C ILE A 60 1.55 17.21 -20.41
N SER A 61 1.51 17.98 -19.31
CA SER A 61 1.36 19.44 -19.36
C SER A 61 2.56 20.19 -19.93
N THR A 62 3.74 19.55 -20.04
CA THR A 62 4.95 20.16 -20.60
C THR A 62 5.13 19.83 -22.09
N THR A 63 4.25 19.00 -22.66
CA THR A 63 4.29 18.58 -24.07
C THR A 63 3.32 19.38 -24.95
N GLU A 64 2.65 20.41 -24.40
CA GLU A 64 1.86 21.40 -25.15
C GLU A 64 2.59 22.73 -25.32
#